data_AF-A0AAU5L4J0-F1
#
_entry.id   AF-A0AAU5L4J0-F1
#
_cell.length_a   1.000
_cell.length_b   1.000
_cell.length_c   1.000
_cell.angle_alpha   90.00
_cell.angle_beta   90.00
_cell.angle_gamma   90.00
#
_symmetry.space_group_name_H-M   'P 1'
#
loop_
_entity.id
_entity.type
_entity.pdbx_description
1 polymer ?
#
loop_
_entity_poly.entity_id
_entity_poly.type
_entity_poly.pdbx_seq_one_letter_code
_entity_poly.pdbx_strand_id
1 'polypeptide(L)'
;MSRIEYSAEIAELLGKVRRRPTAGWPWRPGERVPAGLSVKQSWGWLFAPDGRVLTLVNPKDGIVSLPGGSLEPEDDGDPGSALAREAAEEAQAVIGTPHYLGYLYDRVGSANGGHECARVRMAAALRAVGPSAADPASGRHYRRLLVAPGLAVELLGWGEPGLRQARAAVAAGVRWLGVPSAANEAIEELPAEGCEVFPGAAHPGPAPLRLSAATGDPGPGSGFGAGPGAGPRPGPGAGAAPADAPGPDAPRPASPAPGRRASGG
;
A
#
# COMPACT_ATOMS: atom_id res chain seq x y z
N MET A 1 -6.50 -25.48 16.84
CA MET A 1 -6.01 -24.69 15.69
C MET A 1 -6.41 -25.46 14.46
N SER A 2 -7.38 -24.94 13.71
CA SER A 2 -7.78 -25.54 12.43
C SER A 2 -6.58 -25.47 11.49
N ARG A 3 -6.37 -26.52 10.71
CA ARG A 3 -5.32 -26.54 9.69
C ARG A 3 -5.74 -25.58 8.60
N ILE A 4 -4.95 -24.53 8.36
CA ILE A 4 -5.15 -23.63 7.23
C ILE A 4 -4.93 -24.44 5.95
N GLU A 5 -5.92 -24.44 5.05
CA GLU A 5 -5.84 -25.12 3.76
C GLU A 5 -5.29 -24.16 2.69
N TYR A 6 -4.32 -24.64 1.92
CA TYR A 6 -3.77 -23.96 0.73
C TYR A 6 -3.15 -24.99 -0.24
N SER A 7 -3.09 -24.67 -1.53
CA SER A 7 -2.48 -25.52 -2.56
C SER A 7 -0.96 -25.65 -2.38
N ALA A 8 -0.32 -26.59 -3.09
CA ALA A 8 1.14 -26.77 -3.04
C ALA A 8 1.89 -25.52 -3.57
N GLU A 9 1.36 -24.88 -4.60
CA GLU A 9 1.90 -23.66 -5.21
C GLU A 9 1.75 -22.45 -4.26
N ILE A 10 0.64 -22.38 -3.52
CA ILE A 10 0.47 -21.39 -2.46
C ILE A 10 1.41 -21.70 -1.30
N ALA A 11 1.57 -22.97 -0.89
CA ALA A 11 2.52 -23.34 0.15
C ALA A 11 3.95 -22.96 -0.22
N GLU A 12 4.37 -23.17 -1.47
CA GLU A 12 5.68 -22.75 -1.97
C GLU A 12 5.83 -21.22 -1.95
N LEU A 13 4.79 -20.48 -2.36
CA LEU A 13 4.77 -19.01 -2.26
C LEU A 13 4.93 -18.56 -0.81
N LEU A 14 4.14 -19.13 0.10
CA LEU A 14 4.17 -18.79 1.52
C LEU A 14 5.49 -19.17 2.18
N GLY A 15 6.17 -20.21 1.70
CA GLY A 15 7.54 -20.55 2.11
C GLY A 15 8.58 -19.49 1.71
N LYS A 16 8.26 -18.64 0.72
CA LYS A 16 9.09 -17.51 0.28
C LYS A 16 8.66 -16.18 0.91
N VAL A 17 7.52 -16.14 1.62
CA VAL A 17 6.98 -14.90 2.17
C VAL A 17 7.92 -14.30 3.20
N ARG A 18 8.22 -13.02 3.01
CA ARG A 18 9.02 -12.22 3.93
C ARG A 18 8.12 -11.22 4.64
N ARG A 19 8.24 -11.22 5.97
CA ARG A 19 7.52 -10.30 6.84
C ARG A 19 8.24 -8.97 6.89
N ARG A 20 7.49 -7.87 6.80
CA ARG A 20 7.97 -6.52 7.11
C ARG A 20 7.25 -6.02 8.35
N PRO A 21 7.88 -6.13 9.54
CA PRO A 21 7.28 -5.65 10.77
C PRO A 21 6.85 -4.20 10.64
N THR A 22 5.75 -3.85 11.31
CA THR A 22 5.36 -2.43 11.44
C THR A 22 6.52 -1.64 12.03
N ALA A 23 6.73 -0.42 11.57
CA ALA A 23 7.72 0.50 12.13
C ALA A 23 7.40 0.97 13.57
N GLY A 24 6.45 0.34 14.26
CA GLY A 24 6.05 0.68 15.63
C GLY A 24 5.19 1.95 15.74
N TRP A 25 4.65 2.45 14.63
CA TRP A 25 3.83 3.66 14.64
C TRP A 25 2.55 3.49 15.47
N PRO A 26 2.22 4.45 16.36
CA PRO A 26 0.98 4.40 17.12
C PRO A 26 -0.26 4.36 16.22
N TRP A 27 -1.12 3.37 16.46
CA TRP A 27 -2.43 3.24 15.83
C TRP A 27 -3.47 4.08 16.58
N ARG A 28 -4.23 4.91 15.84
CA ARG A 28 -5.29 5.80 16.32
C ARG A 28 -6.63 5.37 15.72
N PRO A 29 -7.34 4.39 16.33
CA PRO A 29 -8.58 3.86 15.78
C PRO A 29 -9.72 4.88 15.84
N GLY A 30 -10.37 5.16 14.72
CA GLY A 30 -11.55 6.02 14.62
C GLY A 30 -11.31 7.52 14.88
N GLU A 31 -10.16 7.90 15.43
CA GLU A 31 -9.76 9.29 15.62
C GLU A 31 -9.61 9.98 14.26
N ARG A 32 -10.17 11.18 14.10
CA ARG A 32 -9.91 12.00 12.91
C ARG A 32 -8.46 12.46 12.92
N VAL A 33 -7.87 12.54 11.74
CA VAL A 33 -6.54 13.16 11.58
C VAL A 33 -6.62 14.62 12.04
N PRO A 34 -5.76 15.06 12.99
CA PRO A 34 -5.76 16.44 13.46
C PRO A 34 -5.53 17.44 12.32
N ALA A 35 -6.15 18.62 12.44
CA ALA A 35 -5.87 19.72 11.53
C ALA A 35 -4.37 20.05 11.56
N GLY A 36 -3.74 20.15 10.38
CA GLY A 36 -2.32 20.40 10.22
C GLY A 36 -1.43 19.16 10.12
N LEU A 37 -1.92 17.96 10.48
CA LEU A 37 -1.19 16.72 10.23
C LEU A 37 -1.46 16.22 8.81
N SER A 38 -0.44 16.25 7.96
CA SER A 38 -0.59 15.85 6.56
C SER A 38 -0.92 14.36 6.42
N VAL A 39 -1.93 14.03 5.62
CA VAL A 39 -2.19 12.66 5.18
C VAL A 39 -1.31 12.37 3.98
N LYS A 40 -0.51 11.31 4.07
CA LYS A 40 0.48 10.99 3.02
C LYS A 40 0.29 9.66 2.37
N GLN A 41 -0.41 8.74 3.03
CA GLN A 41 -0.68 7.43 2.48
C GLN A 41 -2.06 6.93 2.88
N SER A 42 -2.65 6.11 2.00
CA SER A 42 -3.91 5.42 2.22
C SER A 42 -3.72 3.94 1.92
N TRP A 43 -4.10 3.07 2.87
CA TRP A 43 -4.00 1.61 2.73
C TRP A 43 -5.32 0.93 3.08
N GLY A 44 -5.72 -0.08 2.31
CA GLY A 44 -7.05 -0.66 2.36
C GLY A 44 -7.12 -2.09 2.87
N TRP A 45 -8.08 -2.34 3.76
CA TRP A 45 -8.62 -3.68 4.01
C TRP A 45 -9.77 -3.90 3.03
N LEU A 46 -9.50 -4.54 1.88
CA LEU A 46 -10.47 -4.73 0.81
C LEU A 46 -11.17 -6.09 0.96
N PHE A 47 -12.44 -6.09 1.32
CA PHE A 47 -13.19 -7.28 1.71
C PHE A 47 -13.89 -7.97 0.54
N ALA A 48 -13.70 -9.28 0.44
CA ALA A 48 -14.59 -10.17 -0.30
C ALA A 48 -15.87 -10.47 0.51
N PRO A 49 -16.96 -10.97 -0.11
CA PRO A 49 -18.23 -11.23 0.57
C PRO A 49 -18.13 -12.19 1.76
N ASP A 50 -17.17 -13.10 1.75
CA ASP A 50 -16.95 -14.10 2.79
C ASP A 50 -16.11 -13.59 3.98
N GLY A 51 -15.78 -12.30 4.00
CA GLY A 51 -15.02 -11.65 5.07
C GLY A 51 -13.50 -11.77 4.94
N ARG A 52 -12.97 -12.48 3.93
CA ARG A 52 -11.54 -12.44 3.60
C ARG A 52 -11.18 -11.09 3.00
N VAL A 53 -9.90 -10.73 3.08
CA VAL A 53 -9.34 -9.50 2.55
C VAL A 53 -8.28 -9.76 1.49
N LEU A 54 -8.18 -8.85 0.52
CA LEU A 54 -7.13 -8.87 -0.49
C LEU A 54 -5.78 -8.48 0.11
N THR A 55 -4.78 -9.29 -0.18
CA THR A 55 -3.36 -9.02 0.06
C THR A 55 -2.58 -9.20 -1.23
N LEU A 56 -1.48 -8.47 -1.36
CA LEU A 56 -0.60 -8.51 -2.51
C LEU A 56 0.72 -9.13 -2.09
N VAL A 57 1.23 -10.05 -2.91
CA VAL A 57 2.54 -10.69 -2.69
C VAL A 57 3.44 -10.35 -3.86
N ASN A 58 4.56 -9.69 -3.57
CA ASN A 58 5.58 -9.44 -4.58
C ASN A 58 6.35 -10.76 -4.83
N PRO A 59 6.24 -11.38 -6.02
CA PRO A 59 6.89 -12.67 -6.28
C PRO A 59 8.42 -12.57 -6.28
N LYS A 60 8.99 -11.37 -6.46
CA LYS A 60 10.44 -11.14 -6.48
C LYS A 60 11.08 -11.32 -5.10
N ASP A 61 10.43 -10.84 -4.05
CA ASP A 61 10.99 -10.80 -2.69
C ASP A 61 10.09 -11.42 -1.62
N GLY A 62 8.90 -11.88 -1.99
CA GLY A 62 7.92 -12.50 -1.11
C GLY A 62 7.26 -11.53 -0.13
N ILE A 63 7.44 -10.21 -0.28
CA ILE A 63 6.84 -9.25 0.63
C ILE A 63 5.34 -9.21 0.42
N VAL A 64 4.60 -9.29 1.52
CA VAL A 64 3.16 -9.12 1.56
C VAL A 64 2.81 -7.69 1.93
N SER A 65 1.81 -7.12 1.25
CA SER A 65 1.22 -5.82 1.55
C SER A 65 -0.31 -5.88 1.46
N LEU A 66 -0.95 -4.88 2.05
CA LEU A 66 -2.32 -4.50 1.66
C LEU A 66 -2.23 -3.61 0.41
N PRO A 67 -3.28 -3.51 -0.43
CA PRO A 67 -3.33 -2.50 -1.47
C PRO A 67 -3.28 -1.09 -0.88
N GLY A 68 -2.55 -0.20 -1.54
CA GLY A 68 -2.49 1.22 -1.19
C GLY A 68 -1.10 1.82 -1.25
N GLY A 69 -1.06 3.15 -1.27
CA GLY A 69 0.17 3.87 -1.48
C GLY A 69 0.06 5.33 -1.07
N SER A 70 0.77 6.19 -1.80
CA SER A 70 0.88 7.60 -1.45
C SER A 70 -0.28 8.39 -2.05
N LEU A 71 -0.68 9.48 -1.39
CA LEU A 71 -1.59 10.42 -2.02
C LEU A 71 -0.83 11.19 -3.10
N GLU A 72 -1.46 11.32 -4.27
CA GLU A 72 -0.97 12.05 -5.43
C GLU A 72 -1.84 13.27 -5.72
N PRO A 73 -1.37 14.24 -6.52
CA PRO A 73 -2.14 15.45 -6.83
C PRO A 73 -3.53 15.17 -7.42
N GLU A 74 -3.67 14.11 -8.21
CA GLU A 74 -4.95 13.70 -8.82
C GLU A 74 -5.98 13.15 -7.83
N ASP A 75 -5.55 12.81 -6.61
CA ASP A 75 -6.45 12.36 -5.55
C ASP A 75 -7.14 13.55 -4.85
N ASP A 76 -6.78 14.80 -5.18
CA ASP A 76 -7.27 16.03 -4.53
C ASP A 76 -7.17 16.02 -2.99
N GLY A 77 -6.19 15.26 -2.48
CA GLY A 77 -6.01 15.06 -1.04
C GLY A 77 -7.03 14.11 -0.38
N ASP A 78 -7.92 13.47 -1.14
CA ASP A 78 -8.88 12.49 -0.63
C ASP A 78 -8.23 11.10 -0.50
N PRO A 79 -8.14 10.52 0.72
CA PRO A 79 -7.57 9.20 0.88
C PRO A 79 -8.44 8.07 0.31
N GLY A 80 -9.73 8.31 0.06
CA GLY A 80 -10.61 7.36 -0.62
C GLY A 80 -10.24 7.21 -2.09
N SER A 81 -10.13 8.33 -2.80
CA SER A 81 -9.63 8.43 -4.18
C SER A 81 -8.25 7.77 -4.34
N ALA A 82 -7.31 8.11 -3.45
CA ALA A 82 -5.97 7.51 -3.46
C ALA A 82 -6.00 6.00 -3.32
N LEU A 83 -6.83 5.48 -2.40
CA LEU A 83 -6.96 4.03 -2.25
C LEU A 83 -7.57 3.37 -3.49
N ALA A 84 -8.55 3.99 -4.13
CA ALA A 84 -9.18 3.45 -5.32
C ALA A 84 -8.20 3.39 -6.50
N ARG A 85 -7.39 4.43 -6.70
CA ARG A 85 -6.33 4.46 -7.71
C ARG A 85 -5.28 3.38 -7.45
N GLU A 86 -4.72 3.35 -6.25
CA GLU A 86 -3.68 2.37 -5.88
C GLU A 86 -4.20 0.93 -5.98
N ALA A 87 -5.45 0.67 -5.58
CA ALA A 87 -6.06 -0.65 -5.75
C ALA A 87 -6.19 -1.06 -7.23
N ALA A 88 -6.51 -0.11 -8.11
CA ALA A 88 -6.56 -0.34 -9.56
C ALA A 88 -5.15 -0.56 -10.15
N GLU A 89 -4.15 0.20 -9.71
CA GLU A 89 -2.77 0.10 -10.19
C GLU A 89 -2.08 -1.18 -9.73
N GLU A 90 -2.09 -1.47 -8.42
CA GLU A 90 -1.34 -2.58 -7.84
C GLU A 90 -2.04 -3.94 -8.05
N ALA A 91 -3.38 -3.96 -8.02
CA ALA A 91 -4.16 -5.19 -7.98
C ALA A 91 -5.13 -5.37 -9.15
N GLN A 92 -5.31 -4.33 -9.97
CA GLN A 92 -6.39 -4.24 -10.96
C GLN A 92 -7.77 -4.38 -10.29
N ALA A 93 -7.87 -3.93 -9.04
CA ALA A 93 -9.06 -4.07 -8.23
C ALA A 93 -9.98 -2.85 -8.36
N VAL A 94 -11.28 -3.12 -8.44
CA VAL A 94 -12.34 -2.13 -8.31
C VAL A 94 -12.92 -2.24 -6.90
N ILE A 95 -13.03 -1.12 -6.20
CA ILE A 95 -13.53 -1.07 -4.82
C ILE A 95 -14.86 -0.32 -4.73
N GLY A 96 -15.66 -0.64 -3.72
CA GLY A 96 -16.80 0.17 -3.31
C GLY A 96 -16.37 1.37 -2.46
N THR A 97 -17.34 2.12 -1.93
CA THR A 97 -17.07 3.29 -1.08
C THR A 97 -16.14 2.96 0.09
N PRO A 98 -14.97 3.63 0.19
CA PRO A 98 -14.06 3.44 1.31
C PRO A 98 -14.60 4.00 2.62
N HIS A 99 -14.42 3.26 3.70
CA HIS A 99 -14.76 3.65 5.07
C HIS A 99 -13.50 3.86 5.89
N TYR A 100 -13.38 5.05 6.47
CA TYR A 100 -12.25 5.42 7.33
C TYR A 100 -12.21 4.59 8.63
N LEU A 101 -11.03 4.04 8.96
CA LEU A 101 -10.81 3.24 10.17
C LEU A 101 -9.98 3.96 11.23
N GLY A 102 -9.18 4.94 10.83
CA GLY A 102 -8.16 5.57 11.68
C GLY A 102 -6.85 5.79 10.93
N TYR A 103 -5.80 6.13 11.67
CA TYR A 103 -4.48 6.36 11.09
C TYR A 103 -3.34 5.85 11.98
N LEU A 104 -2.21 5.55 11.33
CA LEU A 104 -0.91 5.40 11.99
C LEU A 104 -0.23 6.76 12.02
N TYR A 105 0.21 7.18 13.21
CA TYR A 105 0.99 8.40 13.38
C TYR A 105 2.48 8.12 13.13
N ASP A 106 2.99 8.56 11.99
CA ASP A 106 4.39 8.47 11.61
C ASP A 106 5.10 9.76 12.03
N ARG A 107 5.76 9.71 13.18
CA ARG A 107 6.46 10.88 13.76
C ARG A 107 7.67 11.31 12.94
N VAL A 108 8.33 10.36 12.26
CA VAL A 108 9.57 10.63 11.54
C VAL A 108 9.27 10.99 10.10
N GLY A 109 8.27 10.35 9.50
CA GLY A 109 7.87 10.63 8.13
C GLY A 109 9.02 10.50 7.14
N SER A 110 9.88 9.48 7.30
CA SER A 110 11.04 9.32 6.41
C SER A 110 10.64 9.18 4.94
N ALA A 111 9.46 8.62 4.68
CA ALA A 111 8.86 8.55 3.33
C ALA A 111 8.20 9.87 2.88
N ASN A 112 8.22 10.90 3.72
CA ASN A 112 7.59 12.21 3.55
C ASN A 112 8.60 13.35 3.86
N GLY A 113 9.83 13.21 3.37
CA GLY A 113 10.84 14.26 3.54
C GLY A 113 11.23 14.55 5.01
N GLY A 114 10.93 13.66 5.94
CA GLY A 114 11.27 13.82 7.37
C GLY A 114 10.23 14.57 8.20
N HIS A 115 9.02 14.80 7.69
CA HIS A 115 7.94 15.48 8.41
C HIS A 115 6.88 14.51 8.90
N GLU A 116 6.43 14.73 10.14
CA GLU A 116 5.36 13.94 10.72
C GLU A 116 4.13 13.86 9.81
N CYS A 117 3.52 12.68 9.73
CA CYS A 117 2.37 12.46 8.87
C CYS A 117 1.42 11.39 9.41
N ALA A 118 0.22 11.39 8.84
CA ALA A 118 -0.77 10.35 9.00
C ALA A 118 -0.70 9.38 7.82
N ARG A 119 -0.68 8.09 8.13
CA ARG A 119 -0.91 7.00 7.16
C ARG A 119 -2.26 6.38 7.48
N VAL A 120 -3.26 6.69 6.67
CA VAL A 120 -4.63 6.28 6.98
C VAL A 120 -4.85 4.80 6.66
N ARG A 121 -5.87 4.23 7.31
CA ARG A 121 -6.38 2.90 7.05
C ARG A 121 -7.85 3.00 6.71
N MET A 122 -8.26 2.31 5.65
CA MET A 122 -9.63 2.27 5.19
C MET A 122 -10.10 0.83 5.07
N ALA A 123 -11.41 0.61 5.05
CA ALA A 123 -12.04 -0.64 4.63
C ALA A 123 -12.96 -0.37 3.44
N ALA A 124 -13.00 -1.26 2.46
CA ALA A 124 -13.92 -1.16 1.33
C ALA A 124 -14.34 -2.55 0.85
N ALA A 125 -15.47 -2.65 0.16
CA ALA A 125 -15.83 -3.88 -0.56
C ALA A 125 -14.94 -4.03 -1.80
N LEU A 126 -14.35 -5.20 -1.99
CA LEU A 126 -13.70 -5.58 -3.24
C LEU A 126 -14.77 -5.99 -4.24
N ARG A 127 -15.04 -5.16 -5.25
CA ARG A 127 -16.12 -5.38 -6.22
C ARG A 127 -15.71 -6.34 -7.32
N ALA A 128 -14.57 -6.08 -7.93
CA ALA A 128 -14.03 -6.87 -9.01
C ALA A 128 -12.51 -6.77 -9.04
N VAL A 129 -11.89 -7.70 -9.74
CA VAL A 129 -10.46 -7.73 -10.01
C VAL A 129 -10.30 -8.04 -11.50
N GLY A 130 -9.63 -7.17 -12.24
CA GLY A 130 -9.34 -7.35 -13.65
C GLY A 130 -8.18 -8.33 -13.90
N PRO A 131 -7.82 -8.55 -15.18
CA PRO A 131 -6.65 -9.32 -15.54
C PRO A 131 -5.40 -8.78 -14.86
N SER A 132 -4.54 -9.68 -14.37
CA SER A 132 -3.27 -9.34 -13.74
C SER A 132 -2.37 -8.65 -14.76
N ALA A 133 -1.90 -7.48 -14.39
CA ALA A 133 -0.95 -6.68 -15.15
C ALA A 133 0.19 -6.23 -14.24
N ALA A 134 1.28 -5.73 -14.85
CA ALA A 134 2.28 -5.03 -14.07
C ALA A 134 1.66 -3.75 -13.51
N ASP A 135 1.91 -3.48 -12.24
CA ASP A 135 1.69 -2.17 -11.63
C ASP A 135 2.40 -1.10 -12.48
N PRO A 136 1.69 -0.10 -13.04
CA PRO A 136 2.30 0.94 -13.86
C PRO A 136 3.41 1.73 -13.15
N ALA A 137 3.29 1.94 -11.84
CA ALA A 137 4.23 2.75 -11.08
C ALA A 137 5.53 1.99 -10.75
N SER A 138 5.41 0.73 -10.32
CA SER A 138 6.57 -0.07 -9.91
C SER A 138 7.07 -1.10 -10.94
N GLY A 139 6.28 -1.36 -11.98
CA GLY A 139 6.49 -2.43 -12.96
C GLY A 139 6.30 -3.84 -12.40
N ARG A 140 5.72 -4.00 -11.19
CA ARG A 140 5.63 -5.28 -10.49
C ARG A 140 4.36 -6.03 -10.82
N HIS A 141 4.47 -7.33 -11.04
CA HIS A 141 3.32 -8.23 -11.07
C HIS A 141 3.09 -8.79 -9.67
N TYR A 142 2.07 -8.32 -8.98
CA TYR A 142 1.71 -8.86 -7.67
C TYR A 142 0.84 -10.11 -7.81
N ARG A 143 1.11 -11.13 -6.99
CA ARG A 143 0.16 -12.21 -6.73
C ARG A 143 -0.91 -11.71 -5.77
N ARG A 144 -2.16 -12.11 -5.98
CA ARG A 144 -3.35 -11.53 -5.31
C ARG A 144 -4.00 -12.60 -4.46
N LEU A 145 -3.91 -12.48 -3.14
CA LEU A 145 -4.45 -13.50 -2.23
C LEU A 145 -5.64 -12.97 -1.44
N LEU A 146 -6.70 -13.77 -1.35
CA LEU A 146 -7.75 -13.61 -0.34
C LEU A 146 -7.37 -14.39 0.91
N VAL A 147 -7.33 -13.68 2.04
CA VAL A 147 -6.93 -14.24 3.34
C VAL A 147 -7.82 -13.73 4.47
N ALA A 148 -8.00 -14.52 5.52
CA ALA A 148 -8.67 -14.03 6.73
C ALA A 148 -7.89 -12.83 7.32
N PRO A 149 -8.55 -11.80 7.89
CA PRO A 149 -7.87 -10.60 8.40
C PRO A 149 -6.79 -10.87 9.45
N GLY A 150 -6.98 -11.87 10.32
CA GLY A 150 -5.96 -12.31 11.28
C GLY A 150 -4.72 -12.90 10.60
N LEU A 151 -4.94 -13.72 9.57
CA LEU A 151 -3.87 -14.33 8.78
C LEU A 151 -3.13 -13.30 7.92
N ALA A 152 -3.83 -12.29 7.37
CA ALA A 152 -3.19 -11.13 6.75
C ALA A 152 -2.17 -10.49 7.71
N VAL A 153 -2.53 -10.28 8.98
CA VAL A 153 -1.61 -9.70 9.98
C VAL A 153 -0.37 -10.56 10.19
N GLU A 154 -0.52 -11.89 10.20
CA GLU A 154 0.61 -12.83 10.30
C GLU A 154 1.53 -12.78 9.09
N LEU A 155 0.96 -12.72 7.88
CA LEU A 155 1.69 -12.63 6.61
C LEU A 155 2.43 -11.29 6.50
N LEU A 156 1.78 -10.19 6.88
CA LEU A 156 2.36 -8.85 6.95
C LEU A 156 3.46 -8.77 8.03
N GLY A 157 3.36 -9.58 9.08
CA GLY A 157 4.26 -9.55 10.23
C GLY A 157 3.99 -8.37 11.17
N TRP A 158 2.76 -7.88 11.23
CA TRP A 158 2.42 -6.65 11.97
C TRP A 158 2.15 -6.87 13.47
N GLY A 159 2.00 -8.12 13.91
CA GLY A 159 1.79 -8.47 15.31
C GLY A 159 0.54 -7.81 15.93
N GLU A 160 0.58 -7.58 17.25
CA GLU A 160 -0.58 -7.06 18.00
C GLU A 160 -1.12 -5.71 17.50
N PRO A 161 -0.30 -4.71 17.09
CA PRO A 161 -0.81 -3.51 16.43
C PRO A 161 -1.56 -3.79 15.13
N GLY A 162 -1.13 -4.79 14.36
CA GLY A 162 -1.83 -5.27 13.17
C GLY A 162 -3.17 -5.89 13.53
N LEU A 163 -3.23 -6.72 14.58
CA LEU A 163 -4.49 -7.34 15.04
C LEU A 163 -5.53 -6.30 15.46
N ARG A 164 -5.09 -5.20 16.09
CA ARG A 164 -6.01 -4.08 16.41
C ARG A 164 -6.56 -3.39 15.16
N GLN A 165 -5.74 -3.22 14.12
CA GLN A 165 -6.20 -2.70 12.83
C GLN A 165 -7.19 -3.67 12.15
N ALA A 166 -6.86 -4.97 12.11
CA ALA A 166 -7.72 -6.00 11.54
C ALA A 166 -9.08 -6.07 12.26
N ARG A 167 -9.11 -5.98 13.60
CA ARG A 167 -10.36 -5.92 14.37
C ARG A 167 -11.21 -4.70 14.03
N ALA A 168 -10.59 -3.52 13.86
CA ALA A 168 -11.30 -2.32 13.42
C ALA A 168 -11.85 -2.49 11.99
N ALA A 169 -11.07 -3.09 11.10
CA ALA A 169 -11.49 -3.39 9.73
C ALA A 169 -12.67 -4.37 9.68
N VAL A 170 -12.63 -5.46 10.46
CA VAL A 170 -13.73 -6.43 10.56
C VAL A 170 -14.99 -5.78 11.10
N ALA A 171 -14.88 -4.97 12.17
CA ALA A 171 -16.02 -4.26 12.72
C ALA A 171 -16.67 -3.32 11.69
N ALA A 172 -15.85 -2.61 10.89
CA ALA A 172 -16.33 -1.79 9.80
C ALA A 172 -16.94 -2.61 8.66
N GLY A 173 -16.32 -3.73 8.29
CA GLY A 173 -16.83 -4.65 7.28
C GLY A 173 -18.21 -5.18 7.63
N VAL A 174 -18.38 -5.69 8.85
CA VAL A 174 -19.69 -6.18 9.35
C VAL A 174 -20.72 -5.05 9.31
N ARG A 175 -20.36 -3.89 9.86
CA ARG A 175 -21.31 -2.77 10.03
C ARG A 175 -21.75 -2.15 8.72
N TRP A 176 -20.83 -1.97 7.77
CA TRP A 176 -21.06 -1.14 6.58
C TRP A 176 -21.09 -1.92 5.27
N LEU A 177 -20.42 -3.07 5.22
CA LEU A 177 -20.30 -3.88 4.01
C LEU A 177 -21.15 -5.16 4.07
N GLY A 178 -21.66 -5.52 5.25
CA GLY A 178 -22.49 -6.71 5.45
C GLY A 178 -21.72 -8.03 5.34
N VAL A 179 -20.39 -8.02 5.51
CA VAL A 179 -19.57 -9.24 5.48
C VAL A 179 -19.63 -9.98 6.83
N PRO A 180 -19.37 -11.30 6.87
CA PRO A 180 -19.29 -12.07 8.11
C PRO A 180 -18.23 -11.54 9.08
N SER A 181 -18.49 -11.67 10.39
CA SER A 181 -17.51 -11.32 11.43
C SER A 181 -16.36 -12.32 11.55
N ALA A 182 -16.56 -13.55 11.05
CA ALA A 182 -15.55 -14.59 10.98
C ALA A 182 -15.40 -15.00 9.51
N ALA A 183 -14.19 -14.82 8.99
CA ALA A 183 -13.84 -15.18 7.62
C ALA A 183 -13.46 -16.66 7.52
N ASN A 184 -13.59 -17.22 6.32
CA ASN A 184 -12.93 -18.47 5.97
C ASN A 184 -11.41 -18.32 6.12
N GLU A 185 -10.74 -19.26 6.80
CA GLU A 185 -9.29 -19.24 6.99
C GLU A 185 -8.50 -19.75 5.78
N ALA A 186 -9.15 -20.36 4.78
CA ALA A 186 -8.50 -20.81 3.55
C ALA A 186 -7.87 -19.63 2.79
N ILE A 187 -6.60 -19.81 2.40
CA ILE A 187 -5.90 -18.87 1.53
C ILE A 187 -6.20 -19.25 0.09
N GLU A 188 -6.66 -18.27 -0.68
CA GLU A 188 -6.96 -18.44 -2.10
C GLU A 188 -6.21 -17.39 -2.91
N GLU A 189 -5.59 -17.81 -4.02
CA GLU A 189 -5.13 -16.85 -5.02
C GLU A 189 -6.27 -16.54 -6.00
N LEU A 190 -6.48 -15.25 -6.27
CA LEU A 190 -7.41 -14.81 -7.28
C LEU A 190 -6.91 -15.16 -8.70
N PRO A 191 -7.80 -15.57 -9.62
CA PRO A 191 -7.44 -15.92 -10.99
C PRO A 191 -6.65 -14.81 -11.69
N ALA A 192 -5.70 -15.18 -12.54
CA ALA A 192 -4.87 -14.22 -13.26
C ALA A 192 -5.68 -13.43 -14.29
N GLU A 193 -6.70 -14.04 -14.89
CA GLU A 193 -7.65 -13.44 -15.83
C GLU A 193 -8.62 -12.43 -15.16
N GLY A 194 -8.68 -12.42 -13.84
CA GLY A 194 -9.61 -11.59 -13.06
C GLY A 194 -10.91 -12.31 -12.69
N CYS A 195 -11.72 -11.66 -11.86
CA CYS A 195 -13.01 -12.16 -11.41
C CYS A 195 -13.91 -11.02 -10.90
N GLU A 196 -15.22 -11.22 -10.95
CA GLU A 196 -16.16 -10.44 -10.15
C GLU A 196 -16.19 -11.04 -8.74
N VAL A 197 -16.12 -10.18 -7.71
CA VAL A 197 -16.00 -10.60 -6.32
C VAL A 197 -17.23 -10.23 -5.51
N PHE A 198 -17.74 -9.00 -5.69
CA PHE A 198 -18.87 -8.47 -4.92
C PHE A 198 -19.73 -7.56 -5.81
N PRO A 199 -20.98 -7.94 -6.14
CA PRO A 199 -21.84 -7.10 -6.97
C PRO A 199 -22.18 -5.78 -6.25
N GLY A 200 -22.26 -4.68 -7.00
CA GLY A 200 -22.63 -3.36 -6.48
C GLY A 200 -21.88 -2.21 -7.14
N ALA A 201 -22.23 -0.98 -6.74
CA ALA A 201 -21.61 0.21 -7.31
C ALA A 201 -20.11 0.29 -6.95
N ALA A 202 -19.31 0.61 -7.97
CA ALA A 202 -17.91 1.01 -7.80
C ALA A 202 -17.83 2.39 -7.17
N HIS A 203 -16.79 2.63 -6.39
CA HIS A 203 -16.41 3.98 -6.00
C HIS A 203 -15.94 4.72 -7.25
N PRO A 204 -16.47 5.92 -7.53
CA PRO A 204 -15.89 6.76 -8.56
C PRO A 204 -14.49 7.13 -8.10
N GLY A 205 -13.47 6.47 -8.65
CA GLY A 205 -12.08 6.90 -8.48
C GLY A 205 -11.87 8.29 -9.10
N PRO A 206 -10.67 8.85 -8.96
CA PRO A 206 -10.32 10.06 -9.70
C PRO A 206 -10.56 9.83 -11.20
N ALA A 207 -11.08 10.85 -11.89
CA ALA A 207 -11.34 10.74 -13.32
C ALA A 207 -10.03 10.36 -14.03
N PRO A 208 -10.03 9.37 -14.94
CA PRO A 208 -8.80 8.99 -15.63
C PRO A 208 -8.25 10.22 -16.35
N LEU A 209 -6.98 10.56 -16.09
CA LEU A 209 -6.28 11.55 -16.89
C LEU A 209 -6.36 11.09 -18.35
N ARG A 210 -7.07 11.85 -19.18
CA ARG A 210 -7.03 11.63 -20.63
C ARG A 210 -5.57 11.79 -21.05
N LEU A 211 -4.93 10.70 -21.45
CA LEU A 211 -3.70 10.80 -22.24
C LEU A 211 -4.06 11.63 -23.47
N SER A 212 -3.66 12.90 -23.47
CA SER A 212 -3.73 13.74 -24.64
C SER A 212 -2.78 13.11 -25.65
N ALA A 213 -3.33 12.38 -26.62
CA ALA A 213 -2.60 11.97 -27.78
C ALA A 213 -2.04 13.24 -28.43
N ALA A 214 -0.73 13.42 -28.34
CA ALA A 214 -0.02 14.35 -29.18
C ALA A 214 -0.12 13.84 -30.62
N THR A 215 -1.24 14.14 -31.29
CA THR A 215 -1.29 14.11 -32.74
C THR A 215 -0.46 15.29 -33.21
N GLY A 216 0.82 15.00 -33.49
CA GLY A 216 1.63 15.86 -34.32
C GLY A 216 1.00 15.93 -35.71
N ASP A 217 0.83 17.16 -36.19
CA ASP A 217 0.61 17.43 -37.60
C ASP A 217 1.67 18.46 -38.04
N PRO A 218 2.45 18.20 -39.10
CA PRO A 218 3.49 19.11 -39.54
C PRO A 218 3.00 20.09 -40.62
N GLY A 219 3.18 21.39 -40.35
CA GLY A 219 3.46 22.44 -41.35
C GLY A 219 2.31 23.41 -41.67
N PRO A 220 2.53 24.43 -42.53
CA PRO A 220 3.78 25.12 -42.90
C PRO A 220 3.78 26.60 -42.45
N GLY A 221 4.94 27.25 -42.57
CA GLY A 221 5.25 28.54 -41.94
C GLY A 221 4.56 29.80 -42.47
N SER A 222 4.77 30.88 -41.71
CA SER A 222 4.80 32.28 -42.17
C SER A 222 5.47 33.12 -41.07
N GLY A 223 6.50 33.89 -41.45
CA GLY A 223 7.37 34.61 -40.53
C GLY A 223 6.89 36.00 -40.13
N PHE A 224 7.62 36.59 -39.18
CA PHE A 224 8.19 37.95 -39.13
C PHE A 224 8.31 38.45 -37.68
N GLY A 225 9.45 39.10 -37.36
CA GLY A 225 9.54 40.07 -36.26
C GLY A 225 10.64 39.82 -35.23
N ALA A 226 11.79 40.45 -35.43
CA ALA A 226 12.95 40.45 -34.54
C ALA A 226 12.79 41.39 -33.33
N GLY A 227 13.46 41.09 -32.21
CA GLY A 227 13.77 42.04 -31.13
C GLY A 227 14.44 41.38 -29.91
N PRO A 228 15.53 41.94 -29.33
CA PRO A 228 16.58 41.15 -28.69
C PRO A 228 16.55 41.17 -27.15
N GLY A 229 17.15 40.15 -26.53
CA GLY A 229 17.71 40.29 -25.18
C GLY A 229 17.62 39.05 -24.28
N ALA A 230 18.78 38.71 -23.72
CA ALA A 230 19.02 37.99 -22.44
C ALA A 230 19.47 36.53 -22.49
N GLY A 231 20.80 36.36 -22.34
CA GLY A 231 21.41 35.43 -21.38
C GLY A 231 21.62 33.97 -21.82
N PRO A 232 22.85 33.42 -21.72
CA PRO A 232 23.09 32.01 -22.00
C PRO A 232 22.51 31.13 -20.88
N ARG A 233 21.69 30.14 -21.25
CA ARG A 233 21.32 29.00 -20.40
C ARG A 233 22.46 27.97 -20.42
N PRO A 234 22.86 27.40 -19.27
CA PRO A 234 23.81 26.29 -19.24
C PRO A 234 23.14 24.99 -19.73
N GLY A 235 23.91 24.16 -20.43
CA GLY A 235 23.46 22.92 -21.05
C GLY A 235 23.12 21.79 -20.05
N PRO A 236 22.52 20.69 -20.54
CA PRO A 236 22.19 19.54 -19.71
C PRO A 236 23.47 18.76 -19.37
N GLY A 237 23.88 18.83 -18.11
CA GLY A 237 24.94 18.00 -17.55
C GLY A 237 24.48 16.54 -17.46
N ALA A 238 25.28 15.67 -18.03
CA ALA A 238 25.17 14.24 -17.94
C ALA A 238 25.37 13.73 -16.49
N GLY A 239 24.63 12.68 -16.15
CA GLY A 239 25.06 11.55 -15.32
C GLY A 239 25.60 11.83 -13.91
N ALA A 240 24.79 11.56 -12.90
CA ALA A 240 25.28 11.11 -11.60
C ALA A 240 24.35 10.02 -11.06
N ALA A 241 24.84 8.79 -11.04
CA ALA A 241 24.23 7.67 -10.32
C ALA A 241 24.30 7.94 -8.81
N PRO A 242 23.24 7.67 -8.02
CA PRO A 242 23.38 7.62 -6.58
C PRO A 242 24.14 6.36 -6.16
N ALA A 243 25.15 6.61 -5.33
CA ALA A 243 26.13 5.67 -4.81
C ALA A 243 25.52 4.54 -3.95
N ASP A 244 26.23 3.42 -3.97
CA ASP A 244 26.04 2.22 -3.16
C ASP A 244 25.79 2.55 -1.67
N ALA A 245 24.68 2.05 -1.14
CA ALA A 245 24.50 1.90 0.29
C ALA A 245 25.31 0.69 0.78
N PRO A 246 26.02 0.78 1.92
CA PRO A 246 26.87 -0.29 2.41
C PRO A 246 26.06 -1.52 2.85
N GLY A 247 26.57 -2.70 2.48
CA GLY A 247 25.99 -4.00 2.79
C GLY A 247 25.97 -4.35 4.28
N PRO A 248 25.16 -5.35 4.68
CA PRO A 248 24.81 -5.64 6.07
C PRO A 248 25.86 -6.51 6.78
N ASP A 249 27.10 -6.04 6.94
CA ASP A 249 28.14 -6.76 7.69
C ASP A 249 29.06 -5.85 8.52
N ALA A 250 28.47 -4.86 9.22
CA ALA A 250 29.17 -4.16 10.28
C ALA A 250 28.88 -4.83 11.65
N PRO A 251 29.90 -5.29 12.40
CA PRO A 251 29.69 -5.90 13.71
C PRO A 251 29.15 -4.88 14.71
N ARG A 252 28.10 -5.28 15.44
CA ARG A 252 27.51 -4.47 16.52
C ARG A 252 28.51 -4.30 17.67
N PRO A 253 28.61 -3.11 18.31
CA PRO A 253 29.38 -2.95 19.53
C PRO A 253 28.77 -3.76 20.68
N ALA A 254 29.64 -4.41 21.46
CA ALA A 254 29.28 -5.25 22.58
C ALA A 254 28.53 -4.46 23.68
N SER A 255 27.47 -5.06 24.22
CA SER A 255 26.77 -4.55 25.41
C SER A 255 27.66 -4.65 26.65
N PRO A 256 27.64 -3.66 27.56
CA PRO A 256 28.35 -3.75 28.83
C PRO A 256 27.69 -4.78 29.76
N ALA A 257 28.53 -5.59 30.41
CA ALA A 257 28.13 -6.64 31.34
C ALA A 257 27.50 -6.10 32.64
N PRO A 258 26.59 -6.85 33.29
CA PRO A 258 26.00 -6.46 34.57
C PRO A 258 27.00 -6.60 35.73
N GLY A 259 26.88 -5.68 36.69
CA GLY A 259 27.89 -5.39 37.71
C GLY A 259 28.17 -6.46 38.76
N ARG A 260 29.32 -6.30 39.44
CA ARG A 260 29.64 -6.95 40.71
C ARG A 260 29.27 -6.03 41.87
N ARG A 261 28.30 -6.45 42.68
CA ARG A 261 28.19 -6.03 44.08
C ARG A 261 29.34 -6.69 44.84
N ALA A 262 30.15 -5.89 45.51
CA ALA A 262 31.08 -6.37 46.54
C ALA A 262 30.36 -6.39 47.88
N SER A 263 30.44 -7.54 48.53
CA SER A 263 30.06 -7.82 49.90
C SER A 263 31.29 -7.75 50.81
N GLY A 264 31.16 -7.10 51.97
CA GLY A 264 31.89 -7.45 53.20
C GLY A 264 33.26 -6.79 53.43
N GLY A 265 33.35 -6.06 54.53
CA GLY A 265 34.54 -5.44 55.12
C GLY A 265 34.14 -4.34 56.08
#